data_AF-A0A4R2P9W7-F1
#
_entry.id   AF-A0A4R2P9W7-F1
#
_cell.length_a   1.000
_cell.length_b   1.000
_cell.length_c   1.000
_cell.angle_alpha   90.00
_cell.angle_beta   90.00
_cell.angle_gamma   90.00
#
_symmetry.space_group_name_H-M   'P 1'
#
loop_
_entity.id
_entity.type
_entity.pdbx_description
1 polymer ?
#
loop_
_entity_poly.entity_id
_entity_poly.type
_entity_poly.pdbx_seq_one_letter_code
_entity_poly.pdbx_strand_id
1 'polypeptide(L)'
;MTPPLARAAMTLATCWLGEERRGWAAAMAAELEAAADADAGAARRFAFGCLVAAARALPARALGRLALASHALALGVMLPMATLQLGGALFGPPGLSPAGAGLGGALAADATRALLLRPVYQAAVPALALLQLLTALGHVRLAWRLVAHDWAGAWRVALQVAAASVTLVVVLGALFLDAHEALAQAAVAAAELAAIAAAAQWHAASVAPRPPPG
;
A
#
# COMPACT_ATOMS: atom_id res chain seq x y z
N MET A 1 5.07 -15.11 -34.60
CA MET A 1 5.36 -15.21 -33.14
C MET A 1 5.13 -13.86 -32.48
N THR A 2 4.21 -13.75 -31.52
CA THR A 2 3.89 -12.48 -30.85
C THR A 2 5.03 -12.00 -29.94
N PRO A 3 5.47 -10.73 -30.04
CA PRO A 3 6.55 -10.22 -29.21
C PRO A 3 6.16 -10.17 -27.72
N PRO A 4 7.10 -10.40 -26.79
CA PRO A 4 6.81 -10.53 -25.35
C PRO A 4 6.16 -9.28 -24.77
N LEU A 5 6.55 -8.09 -25.24
CA LEU A 5 5.99 -6.82 -24.81
C LEU A 5 4.52 -6.65 -25.24
N ALA A 6 4.15 -7.10 -26.44
CA ALA A 6 2.76 -7.07 -26.88
C ALA A 6 1.90 -8.05 -26.08
N ARG A 7 2.44 -9.22 -25.74
CA ARG A 7 1.77 -10.20 -24.89
C ARG A 7 1.54 -9.65 -23.48
N ALA A 8 2.55 -9.04 -22.87
CA ALA A 8 2.43 -8.42 -21.55
C ALA A 8 1.39 -7.30 -21.53
N ALA A 9 1.41 -6.41 -22.52
CA ALA A 9 0.41 -5.35 -22.66
C ALA A 9 -1.01 -5.90 -22.84
N MET A 10 -1.18 -6.96 -23.63
CA MET A 10 -2.47 -7.61 -23.82
C MET A 10 -2.97 -8.28 -22.53
N THR A 11 -2.12 -9.01 -21.80
CA THR A 11 -2.48 -9.61 -20.51
C THR A 11 -2.93 -8.54 -19.52
N LEU A 12 -2.25 -7.40 -19.44
CA LEU A 12 -2.68 -6.28 -18.59
C LEU A 12 -4.04 -5.72 -19.04
N ALA A 13 -4.25 -5.53 -20.34
CA ALA A 13 -5.51 -5.03 -20.88
C ALA A 13 -6.69 -5.95 -20.55
N THR A 14 -6.50 -7.27 -20.66
CA THR A 14 -7.55 -8.25 -20.35
C THR A 14 -7.83 -8.34 -18.85
N CYS A 15 -6.81 -8.27 -18.00
CA CYS A 15 -6.99 -8.17 -16.55
C CYS A 15 -7.83 -6.94 -16.17
N TRP A 16 -7.60 -5.79 -16.80
CA TRP A 16 -8.35 -4.55 -16.53
C TRP A 16 -9.78 -4.55 -17.07
N LEU A 17 -10.06 -5.32 -18.12
CA LEU A 17 -11.42 -5.51 -18.65
C LEU A 17 -12.31 -6.34 -17.71
N GLY A 18 -11.72 -7.18 -16.86
CA GLY A 18 -12.44 -7.98 -15.88
C GLY A 18 -13.40 -8.99 -16.50
N GLU A 19 -14.15 -9.70 -15.65
CA GLU A 19 -14.95 -10.86 -16.06
C GLU A 19 -16.11 -10.52 -17.00
N GLU A 20 -16.76 -9.37 -16.81
CA GLU A 20 -17.92 -8.95 -17.61
C GLU A 20 -17.59 -8.78 -19.10
N ARG A 21 -16.31 -8.62 -19.45
CA ARG A 21 -15.83 -8.42 -20.83
C ARG A 21 -14.93 -9.54 -21.31
N ARG A 22 -15.04 -10.75 -20.76
CA ARG A 22 -14.29 -11.93 -21.24
C ARG A 22 -14.45 -12.16 -22.75
N GLY A 23 -15.64 -11.95 -23.31
CA GLY A 23 -15.88 -12.07 -24.75
C GLY A 23 -15.07 -11.07 -25.58
N TRP A 24 -14.96 -9.83 -25.11
CA TRP A 24 -14.11 -8.81 -25.74
C TRP A 24 -12.62 -9.13 -25.58
N ALA A 25 -12.20 -9.62 -24.40
CA ALA A 25 -10.83 -10.05 -24.16
C ALA A 25 -10.41 -11.20 -25.09
N ALA A 26 -11.30 -12.17 -25.33
CA ALA A 26 -11.06 -13.26 -26.28
C ALA A 26 -10.93 -12.74 -27.72
N ALA A 27 -11.80 -11.82 -28.14
CA ALA A 27 -11.70 -11.19 -29.46
C ALA A 27 -10.39 -10.41 -29.62
N MET A 28 -9.98 -9.63 -28.61
CA MET A 28 -8.71 -8.91 -28.63
C MET A 28 -7.48 -9.83 -28.70
N ALA A 29 -7.53 -10.99 -28.06
CA ALA A 29 -6.46 -11.99 -28.15
C ALA A 29 -6.34 -12.55 -29.58
N ALA A 30 -7.47 -12.86 -30.24
CA ALA A 30 -7.49 -13.34 -31.62
C ALA A 30 -6.96 -12.28 -32.60
N GLU A 31 -7.36 -11.02 -32.45
CA GLU A 31 -6.87 -9.90 -33.26
C GLU A 31 -5.37 -9.63 -33.05
N LEU A 32 -4.84 -9.88 -31.85
CA LEU A 32 -3.40 -9.79 -31.59
C LEU A 32 -2.61 -10.85 -32.35
N GLU A 33 -3.14 -12.07 -32.47
CA GLU A 33 -2.52 -13.13 -33.26
C GLU A 33 -2.50 -12.75 -34.74
N ALA A 34 -3.62 -12.28 -35.29
CA ALA A 34 -3.69 -11.77 -36.65
C ALA A 34 -2.71 -10.60 -36.90
N ALA A 35 -2.59 -9.66 -35.96
CA ALA A 35 -1.62 -8.57 -36.06
C ALA A 35 -0.15 -9.04 -35.93
N ALA A 36 0.09 -10.13 -35.20
CA ALA A 36 1.43 -10.74 -35.06
C ALA A 36 1.86 -11.51 -36.30
N ASP A 37 0.91 -12.01 -37.09
CA ASP A 37 1.17 -12.63 -38.38
C ASP A 37 1.52 -11.59 -39.46
N ALA A 38 1.03 -10.36 -39.32
CA ALA A 38 1.37 -9.26 -40.22
C ALA A 38 2.78 -8.69 -39.98
N ASP A 39 3.08 -8.21 -38.76
CA ASP A 39 4.41 -7.73 -38.34
C ASP A 39 4.47 -7.49 -36.81
N ALA A 40 5.65 -7.62 -36.22
CA ALA A 40 5.87 -7.41 -34.79
C ALA A 40 5.57 -5.96 -34.32
N GLY A 41 5.72 -4.95 -35.19
CA GLY A 41 5.33 -3.57 -34.94
C GLY A 41 3.81 -3.37 -34.93
N ALA A 42 3.06 -4.09 -35.77
CA ALA A 42 1.60 -4.07 -35.76
C ALA A 42 1.04 -4.68 -34.47
N ALA A 43 1.54 -5.86 -34.06
CA ALA A 43 1.17 -6.49 -32.80
C ALA A 43 1.40 -5.59 -31.57
N ARG A 44 2.55 -4.90 -31.51
CA ARG A 44 2.86 -3.97 -30.42
C ARG A 44 1.90 -2.78 -30.37
N ARG A 45 1.65 -2.13 -31.51
CA ARG A 45 0.72 -0.98 -31.59
C ARG A 45 -0.70 -1.39 -31.21
N PHE A 46 -1.16 -2.52 -31.70
CA PHE A 46 -2.49 -3.06 -31.37
C PHE A 46 -2.61 -3.33 -29.86
N ALA A 47 -1.66 -4.10 -29.29
CA ALA A 47 -1.68 -4.41 -27.86
C ALA A 47 -1.63 -3.15 -26.98
N PHE A 48 -0.86 -2.13 -27.37
CA PHE A 48 -0.80 -0.87 -26.63
C PHE A 48 -2.10 -0.06 -26.77
N GLY A 49 -2.72 -0.05 -27.96
CA GLY A 49 -4.03 0.56 -28.18
C GLY A 49 -5.11 -0.08 -27.31
N CYS A 50 -5.12 -1.41 -27.24
CA CYS A 50 -5.96 -2.20 -26.34
C CYS A 50 -5.74 -1.85 -24.86
N LEU A 51 -4.48 -1.75 -24.43
CA LEU A 51 -4.13 -1.37 -23.06
C LEU A 51 -4.63 0.04 -22.72
N VAL A 52 -4.41 1.02 -23.60
CA VAL A 52 -4.88 2.40 -23.40
C VAL A 52 -6.41 2.48 -23.40
N ALA A 53 -7.09 1.71 -24.26
CA ALA A 53 -8.55 1.65 -24.28
C ALA A 53 -9.10 1.05 -22.97
N ALA A 54 -8.50 -0.04 -22.48
CA ALA A 54 -8.85 -0.64 -21.19
C ALA A 54 -8.57 0.35 -20.03
N ALA A 55 -7.43 1.06 -20.06
CA ALA A 55 -7.07 2.09 -19.09
C ALA A 55 -8.12 3.20 -19.02
N ARG A 56 -8.60 3.68 -20.16
CA ARG A 56 -9.63 4.73 -20.25
C ARG A 56 -11.01 4.26 -19.77
N ALA A 57 -11.29 2.96 -19.87
CA ALA A 57 -12.55 2.38 -19.43
C ALA A 57 -12.62 2.12 -17.92
N LEU A 58 -11.47 1.94 -17.24
CA LEU A 58 -11.38 1.74 -15.79
C LEU A 58 -12.15 2.78 -14.95
N PRO A 59 -11.96 4.11 -15.13
CA PRO A 59 -12.64 5.11 -14.29
C PRO A 59 -14.16 5.15 -14.48
N ALA A 60 -14.68 4.70 -15.63
CA ALA A 60 -16.12 4.66 -15.86
C ALA A 60 -16.83 3.57 -15.03
N ARG A 61 -16.10 2.53 -14.58
CA ARG A 61 -16.66 1.36 -13.90
C ARG A 61 -16.48 1.47 -12.39
N ALA A 62 -17.49 1.09 -11.62
CA ALA A 62 -17.43 1.14 -10.15
C ALA A 62 -16.26 0.32 -9.59
N LEU A 63 -16.13 -0.94 -10.01
CA LEU A 63 -15.02 -1.82 -9.64
C LEU A 63 -13.67 -1.32 -10.18
N GLY A 64 -13.66 -0.66 -11.35
CA GLY A 64 -12.44 -0.09 -11.91
C GLY A 64 -11.92 1.11 -11.12
N ARG A 65 -12.82 1.99 -10.64
CA ARG A 65 -12.47 3.08 -9.73
C ARG A 65 -11.97 2.57 -8.38
N LEU A 66 -12.59 1.53 -7.84
CA LEU A 66 -12.13 0.88 -6.62
C LEU A 66 -10.73 0.29 -6.79
N ALA A 67 -10.46 -0.38 -7.91
CA ALA A 67 -9.13 -0.91 -8.21
C ALA A 67 -8.08 0.20 -8.30
N LEU A 68 -8.39 1.31 -8.99
CA LEU A 68 -7.51 2.48 -9.04
C LEU A 68 -7.27 3.08 -7.66
N ALA A 69 -8.31 3.22 -6.83
CA ALA A 69 -8.20 3.72 -5.47
C ALA A 69 -7.33 2.80 -4.59
N SER A 70 -7.49 1.48 -4.68
CA SER A 70 -6.65 0.52 -3.96
C SER A 70 -5.18 0.61 -4.38
N HIS A 71 -4.89 0.77 -5.67
CA HIS A 71 -3.52 0.94 -6.15
C HIS A 71 -2.93 2.29 -5.71
N ALA A 72 -3.72 3.36 -5.76
CA ALA A 72 -3.31 4.68 -5.29
C ALA A 72 -3.01 4.66 -3.78
N LEU A 73 -3.85 4.00 -2.98
CA LEU A 73 -3.63 3.85 -1.54
C LEU A 73 -2.39 2.98 -1.25
N ALA A 74 -2.21 1.88 -1.97
CA ALA A 74 -1.07 1.00 -1.80
C ALA A 74 0.25 1.73 -2.14
N LEU A 75 0.34 2.35 -3.31
CA LEU A 75 1.56 2.99 -3.79
C LEU A 75 1.82 4.37 -3.16
N GLY A 76 0.76 5.12 -2.90
CA GLY A 76 0.86 6.50 -2.40
C GLY A 76 0.93 6.62 -0.89
N VAL A 77 0.48 5.62 -0.14
CA VAL A 77 0.43 5.69 1.34
C VAL A 77 1.16 4.50 1.95
N MET A 78 0.71 3.27 1.66
CA MET A 78 1.19 2.08 2.37
C MET A 78 2.68 1.79 2.14
N LEU A 79 3.14 1.82 0.87
CA LEU A 79 4.55 1.60 0.55
C LEU A 79 5.45 2.72 1.13
N PRO A 80 5.16 4.01 0.92
CA PRO A 80 5.91 5.09 1.55
C PRO A 80 6.00 4.95 3.07
N MET A 81 4.88 4.66 3.74
CA MET A 81 4.86 4.49 5.20
C MET A 81 5.72 3.29 5.64
N ALA A 82 5.65 2.17 4.93
CA ALA A 82 6.53 1.02 5.17
C ALA A 82 8.01 1.39 5.00
N THR A 83 8.36 2.17 3.97
CA THR A 83 9.75 2.60 3.73
C THR A 83 10.26 3.52 4.83
N LEU A 84 9.43 4.45 5.31
CA LEU A 84 9.77 5.34 6.42
C LEU A 84 9.98 4.57 7.72
N GLN A 85 9.11 3.59 8.00
CA GLN A 85 9.23 2.75 9.20
C GLN A 85 10.43 1.80 9.12
N LEU A 86 10.68 1.17 7.98
CA LEU A 86 11.90 0.37 7.77
C LEU A 86 13.16 1.22 7.92
N GLY A 87 13.17 2.42 7.34
CA GLY A 87 14.26 3.37 7.49
C GLY A 87 14.48 3.75 8.95
N GLY A 88 13.40 4.06 9.68
CA GLY A 88 13.44 4.36 11.11
C GLY A 88 13.95 3.20 11.97
N ALA A 89 13.58 1.96 11.64
CA ALA A 89 14.04 0.78 12.36
C ALA A 89 15.52 0.45 12.10
N LEU A 90 16.00 0.64 10.87
CA LEU A 90 17.36 0.27 10.45
C LEU A 90 18.39 1.37 10.73
N PHE A 91 18.02 2.63 10.52
CA PHE A 91 18.93 3.78 10.59
C PHE A 91 18.59 4.73 11.76
N GLY A 92 17.51 4.48 12.48
CA GLY A 92 16.94 5.39 13.45
C GLY A 92 15.99 6.42 12.80
N PRO A 93 15.05 6.98 13.57
CA PRO A 93 14.04 7.91 13.06
C PRO A 93 14.66 9.17 12.45
N PRO A 94 14.22 9.59 11.24
CA PRO A 94 14.71 10.80 10.59
C PRO A 94 14.22 12.03 11.37
N GLY A 95 15.15 12.78 11.96
CA GLY A 95 14.86 13.97 12.77
C GLY A 95 15.35 13.88 14.22
N LEU A 96 15.62 12.67 14.71
CA LEU A 96 16.01 12.43 16.11
C LEU A 96 17.53 12.46 16.34
N SER A 97 18.34 12.96 15.39
CA SER A 97 19.74 13.28 15.66
C SER A 97 20.28 14.39 14.75
N PRO A 98 20.87 15.47 15.29
CA PRO A 98 21.60 16.47 14.49
C PRO A 98 22.87 15.90 13.82
N ALA A 99 23.27 14.65 14.17
CA ALA A 99 24.54 14.04 13.77
C ALA A 99 24.38 12.64 13.12
N GLY A 100 23.16 12.23 12.75
CA GLY A 100 22.93 10.92 12.14
C GLY A 100 23.07 9.73 13.11
N ALA A 101 23.03 9.96 14.42
CA ALA A 101 23.20 8.92 15.45
C ALA A 101 21.90 8.15 15.82
N GLY A 102 20.83 8.30 15.03
CA GLY A 102 19.55 7.59 15.23
C GLY A 102 18.92 7.81 16.60
N LEU A 103 18.09 6.85 17.05
CA LEU A 103 17.45 6.84 18.37
C LEU A 103 18.47 7.09 19.51
N GLY A 104 19.70 6.55 19.41
CA GLY A 104 20.74 6.75 20.42
C GLY A 104 21.23 8.20 20.55
N GLY A 105 21.15 9.00 19.50
CA GLY A 105 21.50 10.43 19.51
C GLY A 105 20.45 11.32 20.15
N ALA A 106 19.16 11.02 19.93
CA ALA A 106 18.04 11.74 20.52
C ALA A 106 18.02 11.67 22.05
N LEU A 107 18.40 10.49 22.54
CA LEU A 107 18.42 10.15 23.95
C LEU A 107 19.59 10.77 24.73
N ALA A 108 20.51 11.46 24.02
CA ALA A 108 21.71 12.06 24.60
C ALA A 108 21.60 13.59 24.80
N ALA A 109 20.48 14.23 24.41
CA ALA A 109 20.34 15.69 24.36
C ALA A 109 20.31 16.38 25.75
N ASP A 110 20.18 15.64 26.86
CA ASP A 110 20.18 16.19 28.22
C ASP A 110 21.13 15.39 29.12
N ALA A 111 22.38 15.83 29.28
CA ALA A 111 23.50 15.01 29.75
C ALA A 111 23.29 14.34 31.12
N THR A 112 22.58 14.98 32.05
CA THR A 112 22.34 14.47 33.41
C THR A 112 21.16 13.49 33.44
N ARG A 113 20.11 13.76 32.65
CA ARG A 113 18.92 12.89 32.51
C ARG A 113 19.22 11.67 31.62
N ALA A 114 20.04 11.87 30.60
CA ALA A 114 20.55 10.84 29.70
C ALA A 114 21.39 9.80 30.46
N LEU A 115 22.21 10.18 31.42
CA LEU A 115 23.00 9.22 32.20
C LEU A 115 22.14 8.27 33.05
N LEU A 116 21.05 8.77 33.63
CA LEU A 116 20.13 7.96 34.45
C LEU A 116 19.18 7.10 33.61
N LEU A 117 18.76 7.58 32.44
CA LEU A 117 17.79 6.90 31.59
C LEU A 117 18.43 6.08 30.45
N ARG A 118 19.72 6.26 30.16
CA ARG A 118 20.45 5.52 29.12
C ARG A 118 20.24 4.00 29.18
N PRO A 119 20.36 3.30 30.32
CA PRO A 119 20.15 1.85 30.34
C PRO A 119 18.69 1.46 30.03
N VAL A 120 17.71 2.24 30.50
CA VAL A 120 16.28 2.03 30.20
C VAL A 120 16.03 2.20 28.71
N TYR A 121 16.57 3.26 28.10
CA TYR A 121 16.42 3.48 26.68
C TYR A 121 17.13 2.42 25.83
N GLN A 122 18.36 2.05 26.18
CA GLN A 122 19.11 0.99 25.48
C GLN A 122 18.37 -0.35 25.53
N ALA A 123 17.71 -0.67 26.64
CA ALA A 123 16.85 -1.85 26.76
C ALA A 123 15.56 -1.74 25.91
N ALA A 124 15.05 -0.53 25.68
CA ALA A 124 13.83 -0.29 24.90
C ALA A 124 14.07 -0.29 23.38
N VAL A 125 15.28 0.06 22.90
CA VAL A 125 15.60 0.14 21.46
C VAL A 125 15.21 -1.13 20.68
N PRO A 126 15.55 -2.37 21.11
CA PRO A 126 15.19 -3.58 20.37
C PRO A 126 13.68 -3.78 20.26
N ALA A 127 12.92 -3.48 21.33
CA ALA A 127 11.47 -3.60 21.33
C ALA A 127 10.82 -2.56 20.40
N LEU A 128 11.31 -1.32 20.40
CA LEU A 128 10.86 -0.27 19.50
C LEU A 128 11.16 -0.60 18.03
N ALA A 129 12.39 -1.06 17.74
CA ALA A 129 12.79 -1.48 16.42
C ALA A 129 11.92 -2.65 15.92
N LEU A 130 11.65 -3.64 16.78
CA LEU A 130 10.76 -4.75 16.45
C LEU A 130 9.33 -4.28 16.15
N LEU A 131 8.75 -3.42 16.98
CA LEU A 131 7.42 -2.85 16.74
C LEU A 131 7.36 -2.10 15.40
N GLN A 132 8.41 -1.35 15.07
CA GLN A 132 8.48 -0.60 13.84
C GLN A 132 8.63 -1.51 12.61
N LEU A 133 9.43 -2.58 12.70
CA LEU A 133 9.52 -3.61 11.66
C LEU A 133 8.20 -4.36 11.45
N LEU A 134 7.51 -4.73 12.54
CA LEU A 134 6.21 -5.38 12.46
C LEU A 134 5.17 -4.49 11.80
N THR A 135 5.18 -3.19 12.15
CA THR A 135 4.30 -2.20 11.55
C THR A 135 4.61 -2.04 10.06
N ALA A 136 5.88 -1.95 9.67
CA ALA A 136 6.28 -1.80 8.28
C ALA A 136 5.91 -3.02 7.42
N LEU A 137 6.19 -4.22 7.93
CA LEU A 137 5.80 -5.47 7.28
C LEU A 137 4.27 -5.58 7.17
N GLY A 138 3.54 -5.10 8.18
CA GLY A 138 2.10 -4.99 8.14
C GLY A 138 1.58 -4.10 7.01
N HIS A 139 2.19 -2.92 6.79
CA HIS A 139 1.86 -2.03 5.67
C HIS A 139 2.12 -2.69 4.30
N VAL A 140 3.25 -3.39 4.13
CA VAL A 140 3.55 -4.13 2.89
C VAL A 140 2.51 -5.23 2.65
N ARG A 141 2.17 -6.00 3.69
CA ARG A 141 1.15 -7.04 3.61
C ARG A 141 -0.23 -6.46 3.29
N LEU A 142 -0.57 -5.31 3.87
CA LEU A 142 -1.82 -4.61 3.64
C LEU A 142 -1.90 -4.10 2.19
N ALA A 143 -0.85 -3.47 1.68
CA ALA A 143 -0.74 -3.04 0.28
C ALA A 143 -0.98 -4.21 -0.68
N TRP A 144 -0.32 -5.35 -0.43
CA TRP A 144 -0.51 -6.57 -1.21
C TRP A 144 -1.96 -7.06 -1.19
N ARG A 145 -2.59 -7.13 -0.01
CA ARG A 145 -3.99 -7.60 0.15
C ARG A 145 -4.99 -6.66 -0.52
N LEU A 146 -4.76 -5.35 -0.48
CA LEU A 146 -5.59 -4.35 -1.17
C LEU A 146 -5.54 -4.51 -2.69
N VAL A 147 -4.34 -4.74 -3.25
CA VAL A 147 -4.15 -5.01 -4.68
C VAL A 147 -4.72 -6.37 -5.08
N ALA A 148 -4.59 -7.38 -4.23
CA ALA A 148 -5.19 -8.71 -4.43
C ALA A 148 -6.71 -8.74 -4.20
N HIS A 149 -7.33 -7.63 -3.81
CA HIS A 149 -8.76 -7.52 -3.48
C HIS A 149 -9.24 -8.49 -2.38
N ASP A 150 -8.34 -8.93 -1.49
CA ASP A 150 -8.70 -9.72 -0.31
C ASP A 150 -9.06 -8.79 0.85
N TRP A 151 -10.29 -8.27 0.84
CA TRP A 151 -10.78 -7.28 1.80
C TRP A 151 -10.84 -7.80 3.24
N ALA A 152 -11.21 -9.06 3.43
CA ALA A 152 -11.25 -9.67 4.77
C ALA A 152 -9.83 -9.85 5.34
N GLY A 153 -8.87 -10.25 4.50
CA GLY A 153 -7.46 -10.26 4.85
C GLY A 153 -6.91 -8.86 5.13
N ALA A 154 -7.23 -7.88 4.27
CA ALA A 154 -6.79 -6.49 4.42
C ALA A 154 -7.27 -5.90 5.75
N TRP A 155 -8.54 -6.09 6.12
CA TRP A 155 -9.07 -5.59 7.39
C TRP A 155 -8.36 -6.18 8.62
N ARG A 156 -8.11 -7.50 8.63
CA ARG A 156 -7.37 -8.14 9.73
C ARG A 156 -5.95 -7.60 9.88
N VAL A 157 -5.24 -7.42 8.75
CA VAL A 157 -3.89 -6.84 8.77
C VAL A 157 -3.92 -5.39 9.19
N ALA A 158 -4.91 -4.60 8.75
CA ALA A 158 -5.09 -3.21 9.17
C ALA A 158 -5.27 -3.08 10.69
N LEU A 159 -6.07 -3.95 11.30
CA LEU A 159 -6.23 -3.98 12.77
C LEU A 159 -4.93 -4.35 13.48
N GLN A 160 -4.14 -5.28 12.94
CA GLN A 160 -2.82 -5.63 13.49
C GLN A 160 -1.84 -4.46 13.42
N VAL A 161 -1.79 -3.77 12.27
CA VAL A 161 -0.98 -2.56 12.06
C VAL A 161 -1.39 -1.46 13.03
N ALA A 162 -2.70 -1.25 13.21
CA ALA A 162 -3.23 -0.28 14.14
C ALA A 162 -2.85 -0.60 15.60
N ALA A 163 -2.99 -1.86 16.02
CA ALA A 163 -2.59 -2.28 17.36
C ALA A 163 -1.09 -2.09 17.60
N ALA A 164 -0.25 -2.43 16.63
CA ALA A 164 1.20 -2.21 16.70
C ALA A 164 1.54 -0.71 16.76
N SER A 165 0.87 0.12 15.96
CA SER A 165 1.05 1.58 15.93
C SER A 165 0.63 2.24 17.24
N VAL A 166 -0.51 1.84 17.81
CA VAL A 166 -0.98 2.33 19.12
C VAL A 166 -0.01 1.92 20.22
N THR A 167 0.49 0.67 20.19
CA THR A 167 1.51 0.21 21.15
C THR A 167 2.78 1.05 21.03
N LEU A 168 3.24 1.30 19.81
CA LEU A 168 4.40 2.15 19.55
C LEU A 168 4.20 3.57 20.10
N VAL A 169 3.04 4.19 19.83
CA VAL A 169 2.68 5.52 20.35
C VAL A 169 2.67 5.55 21.89
N VAL A 170 2.06 4.56 22.54
CA VAL A 170 2.01 4.46 24.00
C VAL A 170 3.41 4.30 24.60
N VAL A 171 4.27 3.46 24.00
CA VAL A 171 5.65 3.26 24.47
C VAL A 171 6.48 4.52 24.26
N LEU A 172 6.39 5.18 23.10
CA LEU A 172 7.08 6.44 22.83
C LEU A 172 6.65 7.53 23.82
N GLY A 173 5.34 7.67 24.06
CA GLY A 173 4.81 8.62 25.03
C GLY A 173 5.26 8.32 26.46
N ALA A 174 5.25 7.05 26.89
CA ALA A 174 5.72 6.64 28.21
C ALA A 174 7.23 6.89 28.40
N LEU A 175 8.01 6.85 27.32
CA LEU A 175 9.43 7.16 27.30
C LEU A 175 9.74 8.66 27.24
N PHE A 176 8.71 9.52 27.33
CA PHE A 176 8.77 10.98 27.17
C PHE A 176 9.38 11.42 25.83
N LEU A 177 9.24 10.59 24.80
CA LEU A 177 9.64 10.95 23.44
C LEU A 177 8.52 11.82 22.82
N ASP A 178 8.94 12.81 22.04
CA ASP A 178 8.14 13.92 21.50
C ASP A 178 6.64 13.58 21.24
N ALA A 179 5.76 14.14 22.07
CA ALA A 179 4.32 13.91 21.99
C ALA A 179 3.72 14.37 20.65
N HIS A 180 4.37 15.32 19.97
CA HIS A 180 3.93 15.78 18.66
C HIS A 180 4.13 14.71 17.58
N GLU A 181 5.27 14.02 17.57
CA GLU A 181 5.53 12.91 16.64
C GLU A 181 4.58 11.73 16.90
N ALA A 182 4.33 11.43 18.18
CA ALA A 182 3.41 10.38 18.59
C ALA A 182 1.96 10.67 18.14
N LEU A 183 1.51 11.92 18.27
CA LEU A 183 0.18 12.36 17.79
C LEU A 183 0.09 12.33 16.26
N ALA A 184 1.14 12.76 15.55
CA ALA A 184 1.18 12.69 14.09
C ALA A 184 1.06 11.24 13.59
N GLN A 185 1.80 10.30 14.19
CA GLN A 185 1.72 8.88 13.88
C GLN A 185 0.31 8.31 14.13
N ALA A 186 -0.32 8.69 15.25
CA ALA A 186 -1.68 8.26 15.57
C ALA A 186 -2.71 8.79 14.56
N ALA A 187 -2.58 10.06 14.14
CA ALA A 187 -3.45 10.67 13.14
C ALA A 187 -3.33 9.98 11.77
N VAL A 188 -2.10 9.65 11.34
CA VAL A 188 -1.86 8.90 10.09
C VAL A 188 -2.51 7.52 10.16
N ALA A 189 -2.28 6.75 11.23
CA ALA A 189 -2.86 5.42 11.38
C ALA A 189 -4.41 5.45 11.39
N ALA A 190 -5.01 6.47 12.01
CA ALA A 190 -6.45 6.67 11.98
C ALA A 190 -6.97 6.99 10.57
N ALA A 191 -6.27 7.84 9.81
CA ALA A 191 -6.62 8.15 8.43
C ALA A 191 -6.51 6.93 7.51
N GLU A 192 -5.47 6.10 7.69
CA GLU A 192 -5.30 4.85 6.95
C GLU A 192 -6.44 3.86 7.22
N LEU A 193 -6.80 3.65 8.49
CA LEU A 193 -7.94 2.82 8.90
C LEU A 193 -9.24 3.31 8.27
N ALA A 194 -9.49 4.62 8.29
CA ALA A 194 -10.66 5.23 7.69
C ALA A 194 -10.70 5.02 6.18
N ALA A 195 -9.57 5.18 5.48
CA ALA A 195 -9.46 4.94 4.05
C ALA A 195 -9.75 3.47 3.68
N ILE A 196 -9.21 2.52 4.45
CA ILE A 196 -9.45 1.08 4.24
C ILE A 196 -10.91 0.73 4.50
N ALA A 197 -11.49 1.27 5.58
CA ALA A 197 -12.91 1.07 5.90
C ALA A 197 -13.82 1.63 4.79
N ALA A 198 -13.53 2.83 4.29
CA ALA A 198 -14.26 3.44 3.18
C ALA A 198 -14.14 2.60 1.90
N ALA A 199 -12.95 2.10 1.57
CA ALA A 199 -12.74 1.22 0.41
C ALA A 199 -13.50 -0.12 0.55
N ALA A 200 -13.51 -0.72 1.74
CA ALA A 200 -14.24 -1.95 2.01
C ALA A 200 -15.76 -1.75 1.92
N GLN A 201 -16.29 -0.63 2.44
CA GLN A 201 -17.71 -0.28 2.30
C GLN A 201 -18.09 -0.03 0.84
N TRP A 202 -17.24 0.67 0.09
CA TRP A 202 -17.45 0.91 -1.34
C TRP A 202 -17.43 -0.40 -2.14
N HIS A 203 -16.56 -1.35 -1.79
CA HIS A 203 -16.57 -2.68 -2.38
C HIS A 203 -17.90 -3.39 -2.14
N ALA A 204 -18.37 -3.44 -0.88
CA ALA A 204 -19.64 -4.07 -0.53
C ALA A 204 -20.82 -3.45 -1.29
N ALA A 205 -20.86 -2.12 -1.41
CA ALA A 205 -21.88 -1.41 -2.18
C ALA A 205 -21.82 -1.69 -3.69
N SER A 206 -20.64 -2.00 -4.23
CA SER A 206 -20.45 -2.30 -5.65
C SER A 206 -20.81 -3.74 -6.02
N VAL A 207 -20.85 -4.66 -5.04
CA VAL A 207 -21.18 -6.08 -5.24
C VAL A 207 -22.65 -6.39 -4.91
N ALA A 208 -23.31 -5.55 -4.10
CA ALA A 208 -24.70 -5.75 -3.73
C ALA A 208 -25.63 -5.80 -4.96
N PRO A 209 -26.55 -6.78 -5.06
CA PRO A 209 -27.49 -6.88 -6.16
C PRO A 209 -28.39 -5.64 -6.19
N ARG A 210 -28.57 -5.05 -7.38
CA ARG A 210 -29.53 -3.95 -7.56
C ARG A 210 -30.94 -4.49 -7.32
N PRO A 211 -31.80 -3.78 -6.55
CA PRO A 211 -33.20 -4.15 -6.45
C PRO A 211 -33.83 -4.09 -7.86
N PRO A 212 -34.80 -4.98 -8.16
CA PRO A 212 -35.50 -4.97 -9.44
C PRO A 212 -36.19 -3.61 -9.64
N PRO A 213 -36.28 -3.11 -10.88
CA PRO A 213 -37.08 -1.92 -11.17
C PRO A 213 -38.55 -2.22 -10.81
N GLY A 214 -39.13 -1.37 -9.97
CA GLY A 214 -40.55 -1.39 -9.62
C GLY A 214 -41.42 -0.74 -10.68
#